data_AF-A0A0P9LW30-F1
#
_entry.id   AF-A0A0P9LW30-F1
#
_cell.length_a   1.000
_cell.length_b   1.000
_cell.length_c   1.000
_cell.angle_alpha   90.00
_cell.angle_beta   90.00
_cell.angle_gamma   90.00
#
_symmetry.space_group_name_H-M   'P 1'
#
loop_
_entity.id
_entity.type
_entity.pdbx_description
1 polymer ?
#
loop_
_entity_poly.entity_id
_entity_poly.type
_entity_poly.pdbx_seq_one_letter_code
_entity_poly.pdbx_strand_id
1 'polypeptide(L)'
;SLDMRKSIETRYGSAPTDEGAQAWKDRHKWRREVDLSSARQYLLQHLPTGDKRLQQVRDTQSDFQHWAAHIGTEPLKLFIDTTHPKTLLYLQTIMLNLQIIYAQDSAANAWLAEQEANTSSLFGTLRYGFSPALKHALHQEADALLNGLGDVTNLATRIGELNGVLNHQGFADKPWMKALKQPVQDTFKALGELASGAGKARFESVLLAWVPIDSRMALGKQQNIVALLRTLLIGQILLDSTARVAINEQTVTKLKQWVSEWQVLNKQISELVRSWQYPNAYNTRQST
;
A
#
# COMPACT_ATOMS: atom_id res chain seq x y z
N SER A 1 -28.71 -36.68 24.43
CA SER A 1 -30.14 -36.61 24.80
C SER A 1 -30.86 -35.77 23.78
N LEU A 2 -32.06 -36.18 23.36
CA LEU A 2 -32.97 -35.40 22.50
C LEU A 2 -33.24 -34.00 23.08
N ASP A 3 -33.29 -33.86 24.40
CA ASP A 3 -33.50 -32.57 25.08
C ASP A 3 -32.35 -31.60 24.89
N MET A 4 -31.11 -32.09 24.86
CA MET A 4 -29.93 -31.25 24.65
C MET A 4 -29.79 -30.79 23.20
N ARG A 5 -30.29 -31.59 22.25
CA ARG A 5 -30.33 -31.22 20.84
C ARG A 5 -31.38 -30.14 20.59
N LYS A 6 -32.59 -30.33 21.16
CA LYS A 6 -33.66 -29.33 21.14
C LYS A 6 -33.25 -28.02 21.82
N SER A 7 -32.57 -28.06 22.97
CA SER A 7 -32.16 -26.84 23.66
C SER A 7 -31.11 -26.03 22.88
N ILE A 8 -30.18 -26.70 22.20
CA ILE A 8 -29.21 -26.05 21.30
C ILE A 8 -29.91 -25.45 20.09
N GLU A 9 -30.84 -26.19 19.47
CA GLU A 9 -31.62 -25.72 18.33
C GLU A 9 -32.48 -24.49 18.67
N THR A 10 -33.12 -24.48 19.84
CA THR A 10 -33.88 -23.33 20.34
C THR A 10 -32.98 -22.11 20.61
N ARG A 11 -31.74 -22.31 21.08
CA ARG A 11 -30.83 -21.21 21.44
C ARG A 11 -30.05 -20.65 20.26
N TYR A 12 -29.69 -21.48 19.29
CA TYR A 12 -28.78 -21.13 18.19
C TYR A 12 -29.40 -21.31 16.79
N GLY A 13 -30.70 -21.63 16.71
CA GLY A 13 -31.47 -21.72 15.46
C GLY A 13 -31.18 -22.95 14.60
N SER A 14 -30.23 -23.80 15.00
CA SER A 14 -29.94 -25.07 14.34
C SER A 14 -29.28 -26.04 15.32
N ALA A 15 -29.52 -27.34 15.13
CA ALA A 15 -28.76 -28.39 15.81
C ALA A 15 -27.55 -28.81 14.97
N PRO A 16 -26.44 -29.25 15.59
CA PRO A 16 -25.34 -29.89 14.87
C PRO A 16 -25.84 -31.07 14.03
N THR A 17 -25.28 -31.24 12.82
CA THR A 17 -25.47 -32.45 12.03
C THR A 17 -24.92 -33.66 12.77
N ASP A 18 -25.39 -34.86 12.46
CA ASP A 18 -24.89 -36.07 13.11
C ASP A 18 -23.39 -36.27 12.84
N GLU A 19 -22.93 -35.94 11.64
CA GLU A 19 -21.50 -35.90 11.27
C GLU A 19 -20.72 -34.87 12.10
N GLY A 20 -21.24 -33.65 12.27
CA GLY A 20 -20.62 -32.62 13.09
C GLY A 20 -20.57 -33.00 14.57
N ALA A 21 -21.60 -33.67 15.07
CA ALA A 21 -21.64 -34.20 16.42
C ALA A 21 -20.63 -35.34 16.63
N GLN A 22 -20.45 -36.21 15.64
CA GLN A 22 -19.46 -37.28 15.70
C GLN A 22 -18.04 -36.72 15.60
N ALA A 23 -17.76 -35.82 14.65
CA ALA A 23 -16.48 -35.14 14.55
C ALA A 23 -16.13 -34.36 15.83
N TRP A 24 -17.13 -33.74 16.47
CA TRP A 24 -16.97 -33.12 17.78
C TRP A 24 -16.57 -34.15 18.85
N LYS A 25 -17.28 -35.29 18.93
CA LYS A 25 -16.96 -36.41 19.85
C LYS A 25 -15.55 -36.95 19.64
N ASP A 26 -15.15 -37.21 18.40
CA ASP A 26 -13.84 -37.78 18.07
C ASP A 26 -12.68 -36.86 18.49
N ARG A 27 -12.91 -35.54 18.45
CA ARG A 27 -11.96 -34.52 18.91
C ARG A 27 -11.91 -34.37 20.43
N HIS A 28 -12.67 -35.15 21.21
CA HIS A 28 -12.68 -35.14 22.68
C HIS A 28 -11.27 -35.07 23.30
N LYS A 29 -10.34 -35.89 22.79
CA LYS A 29 -8.96 -35.97 23.29
C LYS A 29 -8.16 -34.66 23.12
N TRP A 30 -8.54 -33.83 22.16
CA TRP A 30 -7.86 -32.58 21.81
C TRP A 30 -8.53 -31.34 22.41
N ARG A 31 -9.71 -31.47 23.03
CA ARG A 31 -10.51 -30.32 23.50
C ARG A 31 -9.86 -29.50 24.62
N ARG A 32 -8.86 -30.06 25.30
CA ARG A 32 -8.10 -29.40 26.38
C ARG A 32 -6.73 -28.90 25.93
N GLU A 33 -6.35 -29.08 24.66
CA GLU A 33 -5.06 -28.60 24.15
C GLU A 33 -5.02 -27.07 24.02
N VAL A 34 -6.18 -26.44 23.86
CA VAL A 34 -6.30 -24.99 23.83
C VAL A 34 -7.01 -24.52 25.09
N ASP A 35 -6.24 -23.98 26.02
CA ASP A 35 -6.78 -23.36 27.24
C ASP A 35 -7.37 -21.98 26.91
N LEU A 36 -8.61 -21.98 26.40
CA LEU A 36 -9.35 -20.78 26.03
C LEU A 36 -9.61 -19.85 27.22
N SER A 37 -9.72 -20.40 28.43
CA SER A 37 -9.94 -19.62 29.66
C SER A 37 -8.67 -18.84 30.01
N SER A 38 -7.51 -19.50 30.02
CA SER A 38 -6.22 -18.83 30.23
C SER A 38 -5.88 -17.87 29.09
N ALA A 39 -6.18 -18.23 27.84
CA ALA A 39 -6.01 -17.31 26.70
C ALA A 39 -6.86 -16.05 26.86
N ARG A 40 -8.12 -16.19 27.29
CA ARG A 40 -9.00 -15.06 27.57
C ARG A 40 -8.53 -14.24 28.76
N GLN A 41 -8.08 -14.88 29.84
CA GLN A 41 -7.54 -14.18 31.01
C GLN A 41 -6.27 -13.39 30.66
N TYR A 42 -5.38 -14.00 29.86
CA TYR A 42 -4.20 -13.35 29.33
C TYR A 42 -4.57 -12.12 28.49
N LEU A 43 -5.53 -12.25 27.58
CA LEU A 43 -6.04 -11.11 26.80
C LEU A 43 -6.59 -10.01 27.71
N LEU A 44 -7.46 -10.34 28.67
CA LEU A 44 -8.04 -9.34 29.59
C LEU A 44 -6.96 -8.63 30.42
N GLN A 45 -5.90 -9.33 30.81
CA GLN A 45 -4.80 -8.76 31.57
C GLN A 45 -3.92 -7.84 30.72
N HIS A 46 -3.67 -8.19 29.46
CA HIS A 46 -2.70 -7.48 28.61
C HIS A 46 -3.32 -6.46 27.66
N LEU A 47 -4.61 -6.56 27.33
CA LEU A 47 -5.33 -5.62 26.45
C LEU A 47 -5.16 -4.16 26.89
N PRO A 48 -5.36 -3.76 28.16
CA PRO A 48 -5.20 -2.36 28.56
C PRO A 48 -3.78 -1.82 28.33
N THR A 49 -2.76 -2.66 28.54
CA THR A 49 -1.36 -2.29 28.27
C THR A 49 -1.10 -2.20 26.76
N GLY A 50 -1.68 -3.12 25.99
CA GLY A 50 -1.65 -3.09 24.52
C GLY A 50 -2.27 -1.81 23.98
N ASP A 51 -3.48 -1.46 24.43
CA ASP A 51 -4.20 -0.25 24.02
C ASP A 51 -3.41 1.02 24.36
N LYS A 52 -2.82 1.09 25.57
CA LYS A 52 -1.95 2.21 25.95
C LYS A 52 -0.75 2.36 25.01
N ARG A 53 -0.08 1.26 24.66
CA ARG A 53 1.07 1.28 23.74
C ARG A 53 0.63 1.65 22.32
N LEU A 54 -0.50 1.15 21.85
CA LEU A 54 -1.08 1.53 20.56
C LEU A 54 -1.42 3.03 20.52
N GLN A 55 -1.92 3.58 21.63
CA GLN A 55 -2.16 5.02 21.73
C GLN A 55 -0.85 5.81 21.63
N GLN A 56 0.21 5.40 22.32
CA GLN A 56 1.53 6.05 22.22
C GLN A 56 2.09 6.03 20.79
N VAL A 57 1.87 4.92 20.06
CA VAL A 57 2.23 4.85 18.63
C VAL A 57 1.43 5.88 17.82
N ARG A 58 0.11 5.97 18.03
CA ARG A 58 -0.74 6.95 17.35
C ARG A 58 -0.37 8.39 17.67
N ASP A 59 -0.02 8.69 18.92
CA ASP A 59 0.43 10.02 19.35
C ASP A 59 1.73 10.40 18.62
N THR A 60 2.71 9.49 18.60
CA THR A 60 3.96 9.66 17.84
C THR A 60 3.71 9.84 16.34
N GLN A 61 2.76 9.07 15.80
CA GLN A 61 2.36 9.20 14.39
C GLN A 61 1.73 10.56 14.12
N SER A 62 0.94 11.10 15.05
CA SER A 62 0.36 12.43 14.92
C SER A 62 1.44 13.52 14.95
N ASP A 63 2.38 13.47 15.90
CA ASP A 63 3.51 14.41 15.96
C ASP A 63 4.29 14.41 14.64
N PHE A 64 4.54 13.21 14.09
CA PHE A 64 5.20 13.06 12.80
C PHE A 64 4.43 13.72 11.65
N GLN A 65 3.10 13.53 11.59
CA GLN A 65 2.26 14.19 10.58
C GLN A 65 2.29 15.72 10.72
N HIS A 66 2.30 16.24 11.96
CA HIS A 66 2.42 17.68 12.22
C HIS A 66 3.74 18.23 11.70
N TRP A 67 4.87 17.54 11.98
CA TRP A 67 6.16 17.94 11.44
C TRP A 67 6.22 17.85 9.92
N ALA A 68 5.68 16.79 9.33
CA ALA A 68 5.61 16.65 7.87
C ALA A 68 4.80 17.78 7.23
N ALA A 69 3.70 18.21 7.84
CA ALA A 69 2.91 19.35 7.39
C ALA A 69 3.65 20.69 7.55
N HIS A 70 4.37 20.88 8.66
CA HIS A 70 5.17 22.09 8.90
C HIS A 70 6.32 22.24 7.89
N ILE A 71 7.04 21.16 7.62
CA ILE A 71 8.09 21.12 6.59
C ILE A 71 7.45 21.34 5.21
N GLY A 72 6.31 20.69 4.94
CA GLY A 72 5.65 20.76 3.65
C GLY A 72 6.50 20.12 2.56
N THR A 73 6.58 20.73 1.38
CA THR A 73 7.30 20.19 0.22
C THR A 73 8.65 20.88 -0.04
N GLU A 74 9.21 21.57 0.96
CA GLU A 74 10.40 22.42 0.76
C GLU A 74 11.62 21.86 1.50
N PRO A 75 12.49 21.09 0.81
CA PRO A 75 13.73 20.56 1.38
C PRO A 75 14.65 21.63 1.97
N LEU A 76 14.58 22.87 1.46
CA LEU A 76 15.37 23.99 1.94
C LEU A 76 15.06 24.38 3.39
N LYS A 77 13.86 24.08 3.92
CA LYS A 77 13.57 24.24 5.35
C LYS A 77 14.41 23.31 6.23
N LEU A 78 14.96 22.25 5.65
CA LEU A 78 15.91 21.33 6.27
C LEU A 78 17.36 21.63 5.84
N PHE A 79 17.59 22.75 5.17
CA PHE A 79 18.88 23.13 4.60
C PHE A 79 19.43 22.10 3.59
N ILE A 80 18.53 21.38 2.91
CA ILE A 80 18.90 20.40 1.89
C ILE A 80 18.70 20.99 0.50
N ASP A 81 19.77 20.99 -0.29
CA ASP A 81 19.72 21.27 -1.72
C ASP A 81 19.54 19.95 -2.49
N THR A 82 18.44 19.84 -3.24
CA THR A 82 18.11 18.65 -4.04
C THR A 82 18.80 18.61 -5.40
N THR A 83 19.44 19.70 -5.82
CA THR A 83 20.22 19.77 -7.07
C THR A 83 21.59 19.11 -6.94
N HIS A 84 22.03 18.85 -5.70
CA HIS A 84 23.29 18.18 -5.41
C HIS A 84 23.04 16.70 -5.04
N PRO A 85 23.63 15.72 -5.76
CA PRO A 85 23.37 14.30 -5.53
C PRO A 85 23.59 13.82 -4.09
N LYS A 86 24.65 14.31 -3.42
CA LYS A 86 24.98 13.86 -2.05
C LYS A 86 23.93 14.25 -1.02
N THR A 87 23.46 15.50 -1.05
CA THR A 87 22.44 16.02 -0.14
C THR A 87 21.06 15.47 -0.48
N LEU A 88 20.77 15.26 -1.77
CA LEU A 88 19.58 14.55 -2.22
C LEU A 88 19.53 13.11 -1.69
N LEU A 89 20.63 12.35 -1.80
CA LEU A 89 20.73 10.98 -1.28
C LEU A 89 20.58 10.92 0.24
N TYR A 90 21.15 11.90 0.95
CA TYR A 90 21.01 12.01 2.40
C TYR A 90 19.54 12.13 2.80
N LEU A 91 18.80 13.06 2.18
CA LEU A 91 17.39 13.25 2.47
C LEU A 91 16.55 12.05 2.05
N GLN A 92 16.81 11.44 0.88
CA GLN A 92 16.15 10.20 0.45
C GLN A 92 16.34 9.07 1.47
N THR A 93 17.55 8.94 2.03
CA THR A 93 17.85 7.88 3.00
C THR A 93 17.04 8.06 4.28
N ILE A 94 16.98 9.28 4.81
CA ILE A 94 16.20 9.58 6.02
C ILE A 94 14.71 9.33 5.75
N MET A 95 14.18 9.90 4.66
CA MET A 95 12.76 9.81 4.33
C MET A 95 12.32 8.39 4.02
N LEU A 96 13.16 7.58 3.36
CA LEU A 96 12.91 6.17 3.14
C LEU A 96 12.83 5.39 4.45
N ASN A 97 13.79 5.58 5.36
CA ASN A 97 13.79 4.89 6.65
C ASN A 97 12.53 5.24 7.45
N LEU A 98 12.16 6.52 7.45
CA LEU A 98 10.92 6.98 8.08
C LEU A 98 9.68 6.35 7.42
N GLN A 99 9.62 6.32 6.09
CA GLN A 99 8.52 5.67 5.37
C GLN A 99 8.40 4.18 5.73
N ILE A 100 9.51 3.44 5.77
CA ILE A 100 9.51 2.00 6.11
C ILE A 100 8.96 1.76 7.52
N ILE A 101 9.36 2.59 8.49
CA ILE A 101 8.87 2.50 9.87
C ILE A 101 7.37 2.86 9.91
N TYR A 102 6.99 3.95 9.22
CA TYR A 102 5.65 4.49 9.26
C TYR A 102 4.63 3.59 8.56
N ALA A 103 5.01 2.99 7.43
CA ALA A 103 4.16 2.12 6.61
C ALA A 103 3.83 0.75 7.26
N GLN A 104 4.27 0.50 8.50
CA GLN A 104 3.87 -0.71 9.24
C GLN A 104 2.42 -0.64 9.74
N ASP A 105 1.87 0.56 9.92
CA ASP A 105 0.49 0.76 10.36
C ASP A 105 -0.47 1.04 9.18
N SER A 106 -1.70 0.55 9.30
CA SER A 106 -2.70 0.67 8.22
C SER A 106 -3.21 2.10 8.02
N ALA A 107 -3.40 2.88 9.10
CA ALA A 107 -3.83 4.28 9.01
C ALA A 107 -2.68 5.16 8.51
N ALA A 108 -1.46 4.89 8.98
CA ALA A 108 -0.24 5.53 8.48
C ALA A 108 -0.03 5.33 6.97
N ASN A 109 -0.29 4.13 6.45
CA ASN A 109 -0.27 3.88 5.00
C ASN A 109 -1.31 4.71 4.24
N ALA A 110 -2.54 4.82 4.77
CA ALA A 110 -3.58 5.63 4.14
C ALA A 110 -3.15 7.11 4.06
N TRP A 111 -2.56 7.62 5.14
CA TRP A 111 -1.98 8.96 5.15
C TRP A 111 -0.85 9.13 4.13
N LEU A 112 0.07 8.16 4.00
CA LEU A 112 1.12 8.22 2.96
C LEU A 112 0.54 8.24 1.55
N ALA A 113 -0.53 7.48 1.29
CA ALA A 113 -1.25 7.52 0.02
C ALA A 113 -1.86 8.91 -0.25
N GLU A 114 -2.43 9.55 0.77
CA GLU A 114 -2.92 10.93 0.68
C GLU A 114 -1.79 11.92 0.40
N GLN A 115 -0.61 11.74 1.00
CA GLN A 115 0.55 12.58 0.70
C GLN A 115 0.99 12.43 -0.76
N GLU A 116 1.02 11.21 -1.30
CA GLU A 116 1.29 10.95 -2.73
C GLU A 116 0.19 11.54 -3.63
N ALA A 117 -1.07 11.61 -3.20
CA ALA A 117 -2.12 12.25 -4.00
C ALA A 117 -2.03 13.78 -3.96
N ASN A 118 -1.93 14.36 -2.77
CA ASN A 118 -2.12 15.80 -2.56
C ASN A 118 -0.82 16.61 -2.62
N THR A 119 0.34 15.95 -2.58
CA THR A 119 1.65 16.63 -2.63
C THR A 119 1.81 17.67 -1.51
N SER A 120 1.37 17.34 -0.29
CA SER A 120 1.38 18.26 0.86
C SER A 120 2.62 18.16 1.74
N SER A 121 3.46 17.15 1.53
CA SER A 121 4.69 16.94 2.30
C SER A 121 5.81 16.34 1.45
N LEU A 122 7.04 16.33 2.00
CA LEU A 122 8.19 15.68 1.39
C LEU A 122 7.92 14.21 1.03
N PHE A 123 7.10 13.47 1.81
CA PHE A 123 6.69 12.10 1.46
C PHE A 123 5.99 12.05 0.11
N GLY A 124 5.06 12.97 -0.13
CA GLY A 124 4.34 13.06 -1.40
C GLY A 124 5.22 13.37 -2.60
N THR A 125 6.46 13.79 -2.39
CA THR A 125 7.43 14.16 -3.44
C THR A 125 8.69 13.29 -3.45
N LEU A 126 8.77 12.27 -2.57
CA LEU A 126 9.99 11.52 -2.30
C LEU A 126 10.57 10.84 -3.55
N ARG A 127 9.70 10.21 -4.36
CA ARG A 127 10.08 9.53 -5.62
C ARG A 127 10.53 10.50 -6.73
N TYR A 128 10.29 11.80 -6.54
CA TYR A 128 10.51 12.87 -7.51
C TYR A 128 11.60 13.83 -7.03
N GLY A 129 12.52 13.35 -6.20
CA GLY A 129 13.62 14.15 -5.64
C GLY A 129 13.14 15.36 -4.86
N PHE A 130 11.98 15.23 -4.22
CA PHE A 130 11.34 16.28 -3.44
C PHE A 130 10.91 17.51 -4.22
N SER A 131 10.70 17.38 -5.54
CA SER A 131 10.24 18.46 -6.41
C SER A 131 8.76 18.28 -6.80
N PRO A 132 7.84 19.12 -6.29
CA PRO A 132 6.43 19.13 -6.72
C PRO A 132 6.28 19.39 -8.22
N ALA A 133 7.10 20.28 -8.79
CA ALA A 133 7.06 20.59 -10.21
C ALA A 133 7.48 19.40 -11.07
N LEU A 134 8.52 18.67 -10.64
CA LEU A 134 8.96 17.46 -11.33
C LEU A 134 7.89 16.35 -11.23
N LYS A 135 7.30 16.18 -10.06
CA LYS A 135 6.17 15.27 -9.86
C LYS A 135 5.02 15.60 -10.81
N HIS A 136 4.59 16.86 -10.85
CA HIS A 136 3.49 17.29 -11.69
C HIS A 136 3.77 17.01 -13.17
N ALA A 137 4.97 17.35 -13.65
CA ALA A 137 5.34 17.11 -15.03
C ALA A 137 5.39 15.61 -15.38
N LEU A 138 5.98 14.78 -14.50
CA LEU A 138 6.00 13.32 -14.66
C LEU A 138 4.60 12.72 -14.59
N HIS A 139 3.72 13.24 -13.74
CA HIS A 139 2.33 12.81 -13.65
C HIS A 139 1.56 13.20 -14.90
N GLN A 140 1.73 14.41 -15.45
CA GLN A 140 1.09 14.81 -16.70
C GLN A 140 1.52 13.93 -17.87
N GLU A 141 2.82 13.66 -18.00
CA GLU A 141 3.31 12.75 -19.03
C GLU A 141 2.74 11.34 -18.81
N ALA A 142 2.80 10.81 -17.59
CA ALA A 142 2.24 9.50 -17.29
C ALA A 142 0.73 9.44 -17.54
N ASP A 143 -0.04 10.44 -17.14
CA ASP A 143 -1.50 10.48 -17.28
C ASP A 143 -1.90 10.66 -18.75
N ALA A 144 -1.16 11.46 -19.53
CA ALA A 144 -1.37 11.55 -20.98
C ALA A 144 -1.13 10.19 -21.67
N LEU A 145 -0.12 9.44 -21.22
CA LEU A 145 0.22 8.11 -21.72
C LEU A 145 -0.76 7.03 -21.25
N LEU A 146 -1.32 7.19 -20.05
CA LEU A 146 -2.17 6.21 -19.39
C LEU A 146 -3.66 6.55 -19.47
N ASN A 147 -4.02 7.62 -20.20
CA ASN A 147 -5.39 8.08 -20.29
C ASN A 147 -6.32 6.97 -20.83
N GLY A 148 -7.41 6.71 -20.10
CA GLY A 148 -8.35 5.63 -20.41
C GLY A 148 -7.99 4.25 -19.87
N LEU A 149 -6.91 4.07 -19.11
CA LEU A 149 -6.50 2.79 -18.50
C LEU A 149 -7.07 2.54 -17.09
N GLY A 150 -8.30 2.99 -16.83
CA GLY A 150 -8.89 2.97 -15.48
C GLY A 150 -9.13 1.57 -14.88
N ASP A 151 -9.07 0.50 -15.68
CA ASP A 151 -9.31 -0.87 -15.23
C ASP A 151 -8.40 -1.92 -15.92
N VAL A 152 -8.46 -3.17 -15.43
CA VAL A 152 -7.64 -4.28 -15.94
C VAL A 152 -8.02 -4.68 -17.37
N THR A 153 -9.24 -4.38 -17.81
CA THR A 153 -9.73 -4.72 -19.16
C THR A 153 -9.06 -3.83 -20.20
N ASN A 154 -9.01 -2.52 -19.92
CA ASN A 154 -8.34 -1.54 -20.77
C ASN A 154 -6.83 -1.81 -20.84
N LEU A 155 -6.21 -2.25 -19.74
CA LEU A 155 -4.80 -2.66 -19.70
C LEU A 155 -4.51 -3.80 -20.70
N ALA A 156 -5.35 -4.84 -20.73
CA ALA A 156 -5.16 -5.99 -21.63
C ALA A 156 -5.11 -5.58 -23.11
N THR A 157 -5.95 -4.62 -23.50
CA THR A 157 -6.05 -4.16 -24.89
C THR A 157 -4.92 -3.21 -25.33
N ARG A 158 -4.15 -2.65 -24.39
CA ARG A 158 -3.15 -1.60 -24.66
C ARG A 158 -1.71 -1.98 -24.30
N ILE A 159 -1.45 -3.26 -24.07
CA ILE A 159 -0.11 -3.78 -23.71
C ILE A 159 0.97 -3.34 -24.71
N GLY A 160 0.68 -3.37 -26.01
CA GLY A 160 1.63 -2.98 -27.06
C GLY A 160 2.04 -1.50 -26.99
N GLU A 161 1.07 -0.60 -26.76
CA GLU A 161 1.31 0.83 -26.59
C GLU A 161 2.16 1.10 -25.34
N LEU A 162 1.81 0.45 -24.22
CA LEU A 162 2.55 0.55 -22.96
C LEU A 162 4.00 0.09 -23.07
N ASN A 163 4.23 -1.03 -23.76
CA ASN A 163 5.59 -1.53 -23.99
C ASN A 163 6.39 -0.58 -24.89
N GLY A 164 5.77 0.05 -25.88
CA GLY A 164 6.43 1.09 -26.67
C GLY A 164 6.88 2.27 -25.79
N VAL A 165 6.02 2.71 -24.87
CA VAL A 165 6.27 3.82 -23.96
C VAL A 165 7.35 3.51 -22.93
N LEU A 166 7.30 2.34 -22.29
CA LEU A 166 8.28 1.90 -21.28
C LEU A 166 9.71 1.81 -21.82
N ASN A 167 9.85 1.68 -23.14
CA ASN A 167 11.14 1.47 -23.80
C ASN A 167 11.59 2.69 -24.63
N HIS A 168 10.93 3.84 -24.52
CA HIS A 168 11.31 5.06 -25.23
C HIS A 168 12.56 5.72 -24.60
N GLN A 169 13.64 5.81 -25.37
CA GLN A 169 14.86 6.53 -25.00
C GLN A 169 14.69 8.06 -25.20
N GLY A 170 15.42 8.86 -24.41
CA GLY A 170 15.49 10.33 -24.60
C GLY A 170 14.46 11.14 -23.80
N PHE A 171 13.99 10.62 -22.66
CA PHE A 171 12.99 11.31 -21.83
C PHE A 171 13.47 12.67 -21.30
N ALA A 172 14.78 12.82 -21.04
CA ALA A 172 15.41 14.07 -20.62
C ALA A 172 15.42 15.15 -21.73
N ASP A 173 15.34 14.77 -23.00
CA ASP A 173 15.42 15.68 -24.15
C ASP A 173 14.07 16.23 -24.61
N LYS A 174 12.98 15.76 -23.98
CA LYS A 174 11.62 16.12 -24.37
C LYS A 174 11.30 17.61 -24.13
N PRO A 175 10.39 18.22 -24.93
CA PRO A 175 10.03 19.63 -24.81
C PRO A 175 9.54 20.04 -23.41
N TRP A 176 8.76 19.18 -22.75
CA TRP A 176 8.24 19.48 -21.42
C TRP A 176 9.35 19.56 -20.36
N MET A 177 10.42 18.76 -20.48
CA MET A 177 11.57 18.80 -19.55
C MET A 177 12.33 20.12 -19.69
N LYS A 178 12.54 20.56 -20.94
CA LYS A 178 13.17 21.84 -21.27
C LYS A 178 12.34 23.05 -20.83
N ALA A 179 11.03 22.88 -20.69
CA ALA A 179 10.12 23.92 -20.21
C ALA A 179 10.14 24.09 -18.67
N LEU A 180 10.72 23.14 -17.92
CA LEU A 180 10.82 23.24 -16.46
C LEU A 180 11.87 24.29 -16.05
N LYS A 181 11.73 24.85 -14.84
CA LYS A 181 12.74 25.78 -14.29
C LYS A 181 14.06 25.05 -14.05
N GLN A 182 15.19 25.76 -14.17
CA GLN A 182 16.54 25.20 -14.02
C GLN A 182 16.73 24.34 -12.74
N PRO A 183 16.31 24.77 -11.53
CA PRO A 183 16.50 23.94 -10.33
C PRO A 183 15.73 22.61 -10.37
N VAL A 184 14.63 22.54 -11.13
CA VAL A 184 13.85 21.32 -11.32
C VAL A 184 14.57 20.37 -12.27
N GLN A 185 15.15 20.90 -13.36
CA GLN A 185 15.99 20.14 -14.27
C GLN A 185 17.25 19.61 -13.56
N ASP A 186 17.89 20.45 -12.73
CA ASP A 186 19.08 20.06 -11.98
C ASP A 186 18.76 18.98 -10.93
N THR A 187 17.60 19.07 -10.26
CA THR A 187 17.12 18.00 -9.36
C THR A 187 16.86 16.71 -10.13
N PHE A 188 16.26 16.77 -11.32
CA PHE A 188 16.06 15.60 -12.18
C PHE A 188 17.39 14.96 -12.59
N LYS A 189 18.37 15.78 -12.98
CA LYS A 189 19.72 15.33 -13.29
C LYS A 189 20.39 14.66 -12.09
N ALA A 190 20.32 15.27 -10.91
CA ALA A 190 20.87 14.70 -9.68
C ALA A 190 20.20 13.36 -9.31
N LEU A 191 18.89 13.22 -9.51
CA LEU A 191 18.19 11.94 -9.38
C LEU A 191 18.73 10.88 -10.34
N GLY A 192 18.90 11.23 -11.62
CA GLY A 192 19.46 10.33 -12.63
C GLY A 192 20.89 9.88 -12.28
N GLU A 193 21.73 10.80 -11.82
CA GLU A 193 23.08 10.48 -11.34
C GLU A 193 23.06 9.53 -10.14
N LEU A 194 22.14 9.73 -9.20
CA LEU A 194 21.96 8.81 -8.07
C LEU A 194 21.48 7.43 -8.50
N ALA A 195 20.47 7.38 -9.37
CA ALA A 195 19.87 6.16 -9.87
C ALA A 195 20.87 5.31 -10.68
N SER A 196 21.84 5.93 -11.33
CA SER A 196 22.90 5.25 -12.11
C SER A 196 24.19 4.97 -11.31
N GLY A 197 24.30 5.51 -10.09
CA GLY A 197 25.54 5.48 -9.30
C GLY A 197 25.38 4.93 -7.89
N ALA A 198 26.06 5.54 -6.93
CA ALA A 198 26.09 5.10 -5.52
C ALA A 198 24.71 5.15 -4.82
N GLY A 199 23.75 5.92 -5.36
CA GLY A 199 22.39 6.04 -4.85
C GLY A 199 21.43 4.97 -5.37
N LYS A 200 21.83 4.14 -6.33
CA LYS A 200 20.93 3.25 -7.09
C LYS A 200 20.06 2.38 -6.19
N ALA A 201 20.69 1.61 -5.29
CA ALA A 201 19.97 0.71 -4.40
C ALA A 201 18.99 1.47 -3.49
N ARG A 202 19.31 2.71 -3.10
CA ARG A 202 18.40 3.54 -2.30
C ARG A 202 17.25 4.10 -3.12
N PHE A 203 17.51 4.56 -4.33
CA PHE A 203 16.46 5.01 -5.22
C PHE A 203 15.48 3.86 -5.57
N GLU A 204 16.01 2.66 -5.88
CA GLU A 204 15.20 1.46 -6.07
C GLU A 204 14.38 1.11 -4.81
N SER A 205 15.00 1.19 -3.62
CA SER A 205 14.29 0.98 -2.35
C SER A 205 13.16 1.99 -2.13
N VAL A 206 13.37 3.26 -2.51
CA VAL A 206 12.32 4.29 -2.48
C VAL A 206 11.17 3.88 -3.38
N LEU A 207 11.41 3.52 -4.65
CA LEU A 207 10.34 3.08 -5.55
C LEU A 207 9.60 1.85 -5.01
N LEU A 208 10.33 0.85 -4.51
CA LEU A 208 9.75 -0.38 -3.96
C LEU A 208 8.92 -0.14 -2.70
N ALA A 209 9.32 0.79 -1.83
CA ALA A 209 8.59 1.13 -0.62
C ALA A 209 7.18 1.67 -0.89
N TRP A 210 6.93 2.17 -2.10
CA TRP A 210 5.61 2.65 -2.51
C TRP A 210 4.75 1.62 -3.22
N VAL A 211 5.32 0.51 -3.68
CA VAL A 211 4.55 -0.56 -4.35
C VAL A 211 3.37 -1.04 -3.49
N PRO A 212 3.50 -1.28 -2.16
CA PRO A 212 2.36 -1.67 -1.33
C PRO A 212 1.26 -0.60 -1.26
N ILE A 213 1.63 0.68 -1.32
CA ILE A 213 0.69 1.81 -1.24
C ILE A 213 -0.07 1.93 -2.58
N ASP A 214 0.66 1.96 -3.70
CA ASP A 214 0.07 2.03 -5.04
C ASP A 214 -0.79 0.78 -5.34
N SER A 215 -0.37 -0.38 -4.86
CA SER A 215 -1.10 -1.65 -4.95
C SER A 215 -2.47 -1.59 -4.25
N ARG A 216 -2.53 -1.00 -3.05
CA ARG A 216 -3.80 -0.78 -2.35
C ARG A 216 -4.69 0.23 -3.08
N MET A 217 -4.12 1.27 -3.68
CA MET A 217 -4.88 2.22 -4.50
C MET A 217 -5.42 1.56 -5.78
N ALA A 218 -4.65 0.67 -6.40
CA ALA A 218 -5.09 -0.10 -7.55
C ALA A 218 -6.26 -1.06 -7.22
N LEU A 219 -6.34 -1.55 -5.98
CA LEU A 219 -7.36 -2.49 -5.51
C LEU A 219 -8.52 -1.87 -4.72
N GLY A 220 -8.45 -0.57 -4.43
CA GLY A 220 -9.43 0.13 -3.59
C GLY A 220 -10.80 0.25 -4.24
N LYS A 221 -11.74 0.88 -3.52
CA LYS A 221 -13.11 1.17 -4.04
C LYS A 221 -13.09 1.95 -5.36
N GLN A 222 -12.04 2.75 -5.58
CA GLN A 222 -11.71 3.39 -6.85
C GLN A 222 -10.44 2.71 -7.37
N GLN A 223 -10.57 1.72 -8.25
CA GLN A 223 -9.43 1.01 -8.80
C GLN A 223 -8.56 2.00 -9.60
N ASN A 224 -7.31 2.18 -9.18
CA ASN A 224 -6.34 3.03 -9.84
C ASN A 224 -5.09 2.24 -10.26
N ILE A 225 -5.23 1.40 -11.29
CA ILE A 225 -4.11 0.61 -11.84
C ILE A 225 -3.03 1.51 -12.45
N VAL A 226 -3.42 2.71 -12.89
CA VAL A 226 -2.53 3.77 -13.37
C VAL A 226 -1.46 4.11 -12.31
N ALA A 227 -1.76 4.06 -11.01
CA ALA A 227 -0.79 4.29 -9.95
C ALA A 227 0.40 3.29 -9.99
N LEU A 228 0.13 2.00 -10.24
CA LEU A 228 1.17 0.97 -10.36
C LEU A 228 2.04 1.18 -11.61
N LEU A 229 1.41 1.49 -12.74
CA LEU A 229 2.10 1.76 -14.00
C LEU A 229 2.98 3.01 -13.90
N ARG A 230 2.52 4.02 -13.16
CA ARG A 230 3.28 5.25 -12.92
C ARG A 230 4.60 4.98 -12.21
N THR A 231 4.62 4.13 -11.18
CA THR A 231 5.87 3.75 -10.48
C THR A 231 6.84 3.02 -11.39
N LEU A 232 6.32 2.15 -12.26
CA LEU A 232 7.13 1.45 -13.26
C LEU A 232 7.73 2.42 -14.29
N LEU A 233 6.91 3.35 -14.80
CA LEU A 233 7.35 4.39 -15.75
C LEU A 233 8.43 5.28 -15.15
N ILE A 234 8.19 5.80 -13.93
CA ILE A 234 9.17 6.64 -13.22
C ILE A 234 10.48 5.87 -13.00
N GLY A 235 10.41 4.60 -12.61
CA GLY A 235 11.58 3.74 -12.46
C GLY A 235 12.35 3.58 -13.77
N GLN A 236 11.66 3.29 -14.88
CA GLN A 236 12.28 3.19 -16.20
C GLN A 236 12.94 4.49 -16.64
N ILE A 237 12.25 5.62 -16.47
CA ILE A 237 12.73 6.95 -16.80
C ILE A 237 14.00 7.31 -16.03
N LEU A 238 14.03 7.03 -14.72
CA LEU A 238 15.09 7.50 -13.84
C LEU A 238 16.28 6.54 -13.75
N LEU A 239 16.08 5.24 -13.94
CA LEU A 239 17.16 4.24 -13.88
C LEU A 239 17.95 4.10 -15.19
N ASP A 240 17.54 4.81 -16.27
CA ASP A 240 18.08 4.66 -17.63
C ASP A 240 18.33 3.18 -17.99
N SER A 241 17.35 2.34 -17.61
CA SER A 241 17.55 0.90 -17.63
C SER A 241 17.55 0.44 -19.07
N THR A 242 18.65 -0.19 -19.52
CA THR A 242 18.67 -0.90 -20.80
C THR A 242 17.79 -2.16 -20.78
N ALA A 243 17.34 -2.58 -19.59
CA ALA A 243 16.44 -3.71 -19.44
C ALA A 243 15.04 -3.31 -19.94
N ARG A 244 14.66 -3.90 -21.08
CA ARG A 244 13.33 -3.71 -21.64
C ARG A 244 12.29 -4.27 -20.69
N VAL A 245 11.55 -3.39 -20.03
CA VAL A 245 10.39 -3.81 -19.25
C VAL A 245 9.23 -4.00 -20.21
N ALA A 246 8.63 -5.19 -20.12
CA ALA A 246 7.47 -5.57 -20.87
C ALA A 246 6.35 -5.98 -19.92
N ILE A 247 5.19 -5.34 -20.07
CA ILE A 247 3.93 -5.88 -19.61
C ILE A 247 3.58 -7.00 -20.59
N ASN A 248 3.32 -8.20 -20.07
CA ASN A 248 2.90 -9.34 -20.89
C ASN A 248 1.49 -9.80 -20.46
N GLU A 249 0.85 -10.60 -21.31
CA GLU A 249 -0.51 -11.10 -21.07
C GLU A 249 -0.61 -11.95 -19.78
N GLN A 250 0.45 -12.67 -19.42
CA GLN A 250 0.47 -13.45 -18.19
C GLN A 250 0.44 -12.55 -16.95
N THR A 251 1.11 -11.40 -16.97
CA THR A 251 1.08 -10.41 -15.89
C THR A 251 -0.33 -9.87 -15.68
N VAL A 252 -1.07 -9.61 -16.76
CA VAL A 252 -2.47 -9.17 -16.67
C VAL A 252 -3.36 -10.27 -16.09
N THR A 253 -3.18 -11.51 -16.54
CA THR A 253 -3.92 -12.67 -16.01
C THR A 253 -3.64 -12.88 -14.52
N LYS A 254 -2.37 -12.81 -14.10
CA LYS A 254 -1.95 -12.90 -12.69
C LYS A 254 -2.51 -11.76 -11.86
N LEU A 255 -2.54 -10.54 -12.39
CA LEU A 255 -3.13 -9.38 -11.72
C LEU A 255 -4.63 -9.60 -11.48
N LYS A 256 -5.38 -10.06 -12.48
CA LYS A 256 -6.81 -10.40 -12.33
C LYS A 256 -7.04 -11.46 -11.25
N GLN A 257 -6.24 -12.53 -11.28
CA GLN A 257 -6.33 -13.60 -10.30
C GLN A 257 -6.05 -13.08 -8.88
N TRP A 258 -4.97 -12.34 -8.70
CA TRP A 258 -4.60 -11.76 -7.41
C TRP A 258 -5.66 -10.78 -6.88
N VAL A 259 -6.23 -9.91 -7.73
CA VAL A 259 -7.35 -9.01 -7.35
C VAL A 259 -8.53 -9.83 -6.79
N SER A 260 -8.91 -10.90 -7.49
CA SER A 260 -10.01 -11.77 -7.08
C SER A 260 -9.72 -12.46 -5.74
N GLU A 261 -8.53 -13.05 -5.60
CA GLU A 261 -8.11 -13.73 -4.36
C GLU A 261 -8.08 -12.76 -3.18
N TRP A 262 -7.54 -11.57 -3.38
CA TRP A 262 -7.49 -10.54 -2.35
C TRP A 262 -8.89 -10.12 -1.88
N GLN A 263 -9.83 -9.89 -2.80
CA GLN A 263 -11.20 -9.53 -2.44
C GLN A 263 -11.88 -10.61 -1.59
N VAL A 264 -11.70 -11.89 -1.95
CA VAL A 264 -12.23 -13.02 -1.20
C VAL A 264 -11.60 -13.09 0.19
N LEU A 265 -10.27 -13.04 0.28
CA LEU A 265 -9.55 -13.11 1.54
C LEU A 265 -9.90 -11.94 2.46
N ASN A 266 -10.00 -10.73 1.93
CA ASN A 266 -10.28 -9.55 2.73
C ASN A 266 -11.72 -9.56 3.28
N LYS A 267 -12.67 -10.11 2.50
CA LYS A 267 -14.03 -10.38 2.97
C LYS A 267 -14.02 -11.43 4.10
N GLN A 268 -13.31 -12.54 3.92
CA GLN A 268 -13.20 -13.59 4.94
C GLN A 268 -12.57 -13.06 6.23
N ILE A 269 -11.49 -12.27 6.14
CA ILE A 269 -10.86 -11.64 7.30
C ILE A 269 -11.84 -10.70 7.99
N SER A 270 -12.56 -9.86 7.23
CA SER A 270 -13.53 -8.92 7.79
C SER A 270 -14.68 -9.63 8.50
N GLU A 271 -15.20 -10.72 7.92
CA GLU A 271 -16.25 -11.55 8.53
C GLU A 271 -15.75 -12.27 9.78
N LEU A 272 -14.53 -12.82 9.74
CA LEU A 272 -13.89 -13.47 10.88
C LEU A 272 -13.71 -12.45 12.01
N VAL A 273 -13.02 -11.33 11.77
CA VAL A 273 -12.81 -10.27 12.76
C VAL A 273 -14.14 -9.81 13.36
N ARG A 274 -15.17 -9.58 12.52
CA ARG A 274 -16.49 -9.16 13.00
C ARG A 274 -17.17 -10.23 13.86
N SER A 275 -17.06 -11.52 13.51
CA SER A 275 -17.62 -12.62 14.31
C SER A 275 -16.92 -12.79 15.66
N TRP A 276 -15.61 -12.54 15.71
CA TRP A 276 -14.84 -12.56 16.95
C TRP A 276 -15.15 -11.35 17.85
N GLN A 277 -15.29 -10.15 17.28
CA GLN A 277 -15.60 -8.93 18.02
C GLN A 277 -17.06 -8.88 18.48
N TYR A 278 -17.98 -9.38 17.66
CA TYR A 278 -19.41 -9.33 17.90
C TYR A 278 -20.06 -10.71 17.71
N PRO A 279 -19.78 -11.68 18.60
CA PRO A 279 -20.28 -13.05 18.47
C PRO A 279 -21.81 -13.15 18.48
N ASN A 280 -22.51 -12.12 18.97
CA ASN A 280 -23.98 -12.07 19.01
C ASN A 280 -24.64 -11.24 17.89
N ALA A 281 -23.85 -10.62 16.99
CA ALA A 281 -24.40 -9.70 15.98
C ALA A 281 -25.18 -10.39 14.85
N TYR A 282 -24.99 -11.69 14.65
CA TYR A 282 -25.71 -12.50 13.66
C TYR A 282 -26.98 -13.18 14.21
N ASN A 283 -27.40 -12.86 15.44
CA ASN A 283 -28.74 -13.22 15.91
C ASN A 283 -29.79 -12.30 15.26
N THR A 284 -29.92 -12.31 13.93
CA THR A 284 -31.02 -11.63 13.24
C THR A 284 -32.29 -12.46 13.28
N ARG A 285 -33.29 -11.88 13.97
CA ARG A 285 -34.76 -12.06 13.88
C ARG A 285 -35.28 -13.49 13.94
N GLN A 286 -35.77 -13.86 15.12
CA GLN A 286 -36.90 -14.79 15.20
C GLN A 286 -38.09 -14.11 14.53
N SER A 287 -38.49 -14.62 13.36
CA SER A 287 -39.80 -14.36 12.80
C SER A 287 -40.83 -14.92 13.77
N THR A 288 -41.68 -14.03 14.29
CA THR A 288 -42.89 -14.34 15.06
C THR A 288 -43.84 -15.23 14.29
#